data_AF-A0AAQ4EFY7-F1
#
_entry.id   AF-A0AAQ4EFY7-F1
#
_cell.length_a   1.000
_cell.length_b   1.000
_cell.length_c   1.000
_cell.angle_alpha   90.00
_cell.angle_beta   90.00
_cell.angle_gamma   90.00
#
_symmetry.space_group_name_H-M   'P 1'
#
loop_
_entity.id
_entity.type
_entity.pdbx_description
1 polymer ?
#
loop_
_entity_poly.entity_id
_entity_poly.type
_entity_poly.pdbx_seq_one_letter_code
_entity_poly.pdbx_strand_id
1 'polypeptide(L)'
;MYNLKSCGGEEAVLCQLQQLQHLDVSDDRDHPLDLLHPLRHDVSWLLRDPHRFPHLVSLDLSGKDGLTVAALRSFLEAHPKMRFLGLMQTDACFDDFFTRELPSHSDLVITGCADERQILEALRRYPDRPYYVQKSLYYLYQYTLSYSQPRVDVIQISTSETSSLGAKPEYMERLLRIVKSKLYAGEVDIMMKFTLSALWNLTG
;
A
#
# COMPACT_ATOMS: atom_id res chain seq x y z
N MET A 1 12.83 -9.95 -8.28
CA MET A 1 12.77 -8.54 -7.86
C MET A 1 13.66 -8.41 -6.63
N TYR A 2 14.70 -7.57 -6.68
CA TYR A 2 15.67 -7.44 -5.58
C TYR A 2 15.18 -6.34 -4.61
N ASN A 3 14.84 -6.72 -3.39
CA ASN A 3 14.52 -5.80 -2.29
C ASN A 3 15.85 -5.20 -1.76
N LEU A 4 16.19 -3.97 -2.16
CA LEU A 4 17.32 -3.23 -1.58
C LEU A 4 16.95 -2.75 -0.17
N LYS A 5 17.76 -3.12 0.82
CA LYS A 5 17.58 -2.75 2.24
C LYS A 5 18.68 -1.75 2.62
N SER A 6 18.33 -0.47 2.49
CA SER A 6 19.11 0.75 2.78
C SER A 6 20.33 0.59 3.68
N CYS A 7 21.51 0.62 3.06
CA CYS A 7 22.74 1.16 3.63
C CYS A 7 23.24 2.26 2.68
N GLY A 8 23.67 3.42 3.18
CA GLY A 8 23.91 4.67 2.42
C GLY A 8 24.85 4.65 1.20
N GLY A 9 25.34 3.50 0.74
CA GLY A 9 25.99 3.32 -0.56
C GLY A 9 25.05 3.01 -1.74
N GLU A 10 23.77 2.72 -1.48
CA GLU A 10 22.80 2.34 -2.52
C GLU A 10 22.54 3.46 -3.53
N GLU A 11 22.50 4.73 -3.10
CA GLU A 11 22.32 5.87 -4.01
C GLU A 11 23.43 5.93 -5.06
N ALA A 12 24.69 5.74 -4.63
CA ALA A 12 25.84 5.80 -5.53
C ALA A 12 25.82 4.66 -6.57
N VAL A 13 25.36 3.47 -6.18
CA VAL A 13 25.25 2.31 -7.08
C VAL A 13 24.08 2.48 -8.03
N LEU A 14 22.91 2.89 -7.54
CA LEU A 14 21.72 3.07 -8.36
C LEU A 14 21.95 4.14 -9.43
N CYS A 15 22.62 5.26 -9.09
CA CYS A 15 22.98 6.30 -10.05
C CYS A 15 23.87 5.82 -11.22
N GLN A 16 24.57 4.69 -11.08
CA GLN A 16 25.36 4.10 -12.15
C GLN A 16 24.52 3.23 -13.12
N LEU A 17 23.31 2.83 -12.71
CA LEU A 17 22.42 1.99 -13.51
C LEU A 17 21.63 2.82 -14.53
N GLN A 18 22.30 3.31 -15.56
CA GLN A 18 21.69 4.18 -16.58
C GLN A 18 20.53 3.54 -17.36
N GLN A 19 20.43 2.21 -17.35
CA GLN A 19 19.39 1.44 -18.04
C GLN A 19 18.32 0.88 -17.09
N LEU A 20 18.26 1.38 -15.84
CA LEU A 20 17.27 0.94 -14.87
C LEU A 20 15.85 1.29 -15.33
N GLN A 21 14.99 0.28 -15.45
CA GLN A 21 13.59 0.43 -15.87
C GLN A 21 12.60 0.21 -14.74
N HIS A 22 12.96 -0.61 -13.76
CA HIS A 22 12.10 -0.99 -12.64
C HIS A 22 12.88 -0.80 -11.35
N LEU A 23 12.36 0.06 -10.46
CA LEU A 23 12.90 0.28 -9.14
C LEU A 23 11.80 0.03 -8.12
N ASP A 24 12.05 -0.93 -7.23
CA ASP A 24 11.18 -1.24 -6.11
C ASP A 24 11.99 -1.00 -4.84
N VAL A 25 11.61 0.04 -4.10
CA VAL A 25 12.12 0.31 -2.75
C VAL A 25 11.03 0.12 -1.72
N SER A 26 9.89 -0.49 -2.07
CA SER A 26 8.75 -0.65 -1.17
C SER A 26 9.12 -1.43 0.10
N ASP A 27 8.46 -1.10 1.19
CA ASP A 27 8.61 -1.82 2.46
C ASP A 27 7.25 -2.17 3.05
N ASP A 28 6.96 -3.46 3.15
CA ASP A 28 5.79 -3.99 3.85
C ASP A 28 6.11 -4.39 5.29
N ARG A 29 7.36 -4.17 5.74
CA ARG A 29 7.81 -4.53 7.09
C ARG A 29 7.36 -3.49 8.09
N ASP A 30 6.09 -3.55 8.42
CA ASP A 30 5.58 -3.12 9.71
C ASP A 30 4.65 -4.20 10.21
N HIS A 31 4.93 -4.73 11.40
CA HIS A 31 3.96 -5.61 12.04
C HIS A 31 2.66 -4.83 12.23
N PRO A 32 1.47 -5.44 11.99
CA PRO A 32 0.16 -4.78 12.12
C PRO A 32 -0.12 -4.09 13.47
N LEU A 33 0.78 -4.21 14.45
CA LEU A 33 0.70 -3.76 15.83
C LEU A 33 1.92 -2.94 16.28
N ASP A 34 2.88 -2.59 15.41
CA ASP A 34 3.91 -1.57 15.73
C ASP A 34 3.25 -0.19 15.72
N LEU A 35 2.49 0.08 16.78
CA LEU A 35 1.79 1.33 17.06
C LEU A 35 2.75 2.48 17.41
N LEU A 36 4.05 2.18 17.56
CA LEU A 36 5.09 3.13 17.88
C LEU A 36 5.99 3.30 16.66
N HIS A 37 5.60 4.21 15.77
CA HIS A 37 6.36 4.69 14.61
C HIS A 37 7.16 3.63 13.84
N PRO A 38 6.60 3.08 12.75
CA PRO A 38 7.40 2.53 11.67
C PRO A 38 8.61 3.41 11.40
N LEU A 39 9.82 2.86 11.48
CA LEU A 39 11.01 3.49 10.92
C LEU A 39 10.90 3.42 9.39
N ARG A 40 9.97 4.19 8.83
CA ARG A 40 9.88 4.39 7.39
C ARG A 40 11.15 5.11 6.96
N HIS A 41 11.72 4.60 5.90
CA HIS A 41 12.97 5.13 5.41
C HIS A 41 12.66 6.34 4.54
N ASP A 42 13.35 7.44 4.79
CA ASP A 42 13.31 8.60 3.91
C ASP A 42 13.93 8.22 2.56
N VAL A 43 13.18 8.44 1.50
CA VAL A 43 13.64 8.23 0.12
C VAL A 43 13.55 9.50 -0.71
N SER A 44 13.53 10.67 -0.05
CA SER A 44 13.45 11.98 -0.71
C SER A 44 14.56 12.15 -1.75
N TRP A 45 15.73 11.55 -1.50
CA TRP A 45 16.89 11.56 -2.40
C TRP A 45 16.62 10.99 -3.79
N LEU A 46 15.69 10.04 -3.94
CA LEU A 46 15.31 9.47 -5.24
C LEU A 46 14.66 10.52 -6.16
N LEU A 47 13.94 11.47 -5.57
CA LEU A 47 13.15 12.47 -6.28
C LEU A 47 13.81 13.86 -6.32
N ARG A 48 15.00 14.03 -5.71
CA ARG A 48 15.73 15.31 -5.70
C ARG A 48 16.10 15.78 -7.10
N ASP A 49 16.45 14.85 -7.98
CA ASP A 49 16.76 15.12 -9.39
C ASP A 49 15.69 14.44 -10.27
N PRO A 50 14.78 15.22 -10.88
CA PRO A 50 13.71 14.69 -11.72
C PRO A 50 14.20 13.94 -12.96
N HIS A 51 15.43 14.17 -13.43
CA HIS A 51 15.95 13.55 -14.66
C HIS A 51 16.76 12.28 -14.41
N ARG A 52 16.90 11.87 -13.14
CA ARG A 52 17.57 10.64 -12.75
C ARG A 52 16.74 9.43 -13.19
N PHE A 53 17.41 8.37 -13.66
CA PHE A 53 16.79 7.15 -14.19
C PHE A 53 15.93 7.39 -15.45
N PRO A 54 16.49 7.93 -16.55
CA PRO A 54 15.73 8.37 -17.73
C PRO A 54 14.94 7.27 -18.46
N HIS A 55 15.16 6.00 -18.11
CA HIS A 55 14.47 4.85 -18.67
C HIS A 55 13.51 4.18 -17.69
N LEU A 56 13.30 4.77 -16.51
CA LEU A 56 12.40 4.23 -15.50
C LEU A 56 10.96 4.25 -15.99
N VAL A 57 10.32 3.08 -15.96
CA VAL A 57 8.92 2.88 -16.35
C VAL A 57 8.06 2.40 -15.18
N SER A 58 8.69 2.02 -14.06
CA SER A 58 8.02 1.45 -12.90
C SER A 58 8.78 1.83 -11.65
N LEU A 59 8.10 2.50 -10.73
CA LEU A 59 8.67 2.93 -9.46
C LEU A 59 7.72 2.58 -8.31
N ASP A 60 8.19 1.80 -7.34
CA ASP A 60 7.44 1.49 -6.12
C ASP A 60 8.07 2.15 -4.90
N LEU A 61 7.35 3.09 -4.30
CA LEU A 61 7.74 3.85 -3.10
C LEU A 61 6.84 3.52 -1.90
N SER A 62 6.05 2.45 -2.00
CA SER A 62 5.08 2.08 -0.97
C SER A 62 5.75 1.90 0.40
N GLY A 63 5.14 2.45 1.45
CA GLY A 63 5.65 2.40 2.82
C GLY A 63 6.88 3.28 3.09
N LYS A 64 7.22 4.22 2.21
CA LYS A 64 8.34 5.17 2.42
C LYS A 64 7.89 6.58 2.78
N ASP A 65 8.80 7.32 3.40
CA ASP A 65 8.62 8.72 3.81
C ASP A 65 9.50 9.67 2.98
N GLY A 66 9.33 10.97 3.22
CA GLY A 66 10.08 12.02 2.51
C GLY A 66 9.54 12.32 1.10
N LEU A 67 8.35 11.81 0.79
CA LEU A 67 7.68 11.97 -0.50
C LEU A 67 6.78 13.22 -0.46
N THR A 68 7.10 14.21 -1.28
CA THR A 68 6.21 15.36 -1.49
C THR A 68 5.52 15.24 -2.84
N VAL A 69 4.28 15.72 -2.91
CA VAL A 69 3.48 15.74 -4.15
C VAL A 69 4.22 16.51 -5.25
N ALA A 70 4.82 17.67 -4.92
CA ALA A 70 5.58 18.47 -5.86
C ALA A 70 6.77 17.72 -6.46
N ALA A 71 7.53 16.98 -5.64
CA ALA A 71 8.66 16.19 -6.12
C ALA A 71 8.21 15.02 -7.00
N LEU A 72 7.17 14.29 -6.60
CA LEU A 72 6.60 13.20 -7.39
C LEU A 72 6.07 13.70 -8.74
N ARG A 73 5.37 14.83 -8.76
CA ARG A 73 4.85 15.43 -9.99
C ARG A 73 5.98 15.84 -10.93
N SER A 74 6.97 16.57 -10.42
CA SER A 74 8.12 16.97 -11.23
C SER A 74 8.88 15.77 -11.79
N PHE A 75 9.01 14.70 -10.99
CA PHE A 75 9.60 13.45 -11.43
C PHE A 75 8.79 12.78 -12.54
N LEU A 76 7.46 12.68 -12.41
CA LEU A 76 6.60 12.11 -13.45
C LEU A 76 6.60 12.92 -14.75
N GLU A 77 6.64 14.25 -14.67
CA GLU A 77 6.75 15.14 -15.83
C GLU A 77 8.05 14.89 -16.62
N ALA A 78 9.15 14.59 -15.93
CA ALA A 78 10.42 14.20 -16.55
C ALA A 78 10.45 12.75 -17.07
N HIS A 79 9.47 11.92 -16.68
CA HIS A 79 9.38 10.49 -17.04
C HIS A 79 8.07 10.18 -17.80
N PRO A 80 7.92 10.63 -19.06
CA PRO A 80 6.68 10.46 -19.82
C PRO A 80 6.34 9.01 -20.17
N LYS A 81 7.27 8.07 -19.98
CA LYS A 81 7.08 6.63 -20.20
C LYS A 81 6.73 5.87 -18.91
N MET A 82 6.50 6.57 -17.80
CA MET A 82 6.14 5.92 -16.54
C MET A 82 4.80 5.19 -16.67
N ARG A 83 4.79 3.91 -16.31
CA ARG A 83 3.61 3.03 -16.38
C ARG A 83 3.12 2.61 -15.00
N PHE A 84 3.97 2.72 -13.99
CA PHE A 84 3.59 2.37 -12.63
C PHE A 84 4.21 3.28 -11.58
N LEU A 85 3.38 3.67 -10.61
CA LEU A 85 3.80 4.33 -9.37
C LEU A 85 3.15 3.65 -8.15
N GLY A 86 3.96 3.09 -7.26
CA GLY A 86 3.50 2.50 -6.01
C GLY A 86 3.52 3.50 -4.86
N LEU A 87 2.35 3.82 -4.30
CA LEU A 87 2.15 4.79 -3.21
C LEU A 87 1.38 4.19 -2.02
N MET A 88 1.33 2.86 -1.88
CA MET A 88 0.62 2.24 -0.77
C MET A 88 1.24 2.67 0.56
N GLN A 89 0.43 3.04 1.54
CA GLN A 89 0.90 3.57 2.83
C GLN A 89 1.73 4.87 2.74
N THR A 90 1.56 5.67 1.68
CA THR A 90 2.16 7.00 1.56
C THR A 90 1.07 8.07 1.50
N ASP A 91 1.23 9.18 2.22
CA ASP A 91 0.18 10.22 2.29
C ASP A 91 -0.04 10.93 0.95
N ALA A 92 0.98 10.93 0.08
CA ALA A 92 0.90 11.53 -1.24
C ALA A 92 -0.20 10.91 -2.12
N CYS A 93 -0.61 9.65 -1.89
CA CYS A 93 -1.61 9.02 -2.75
C CYS A 93 -2.99 9.71 -2.70
N PHE A 94 -3.28 10.46 -1.62
CA PHE A 94 -4.54 11.16 -1.41
C PHE A 94 -4.67 12.49 -2.16
N ASP A 95 -3.58 13.00 -2.73
CA ASP A 95 -3.62 14.26 -3.46
C ASP A 95 -4.49 14.17 -4.72
N ASP A 96 -5.16 15.27 -5.06
CA ASP A 96 -6.04 15.35 -6.23
C ASP A 96 -5.29 15.04 -7.53
N PHE A 97 -3.97 15.32 -7.57
CA PHE A 97 -3.13 14.97 -8.70
C PHE A 97 -3.14 13.46 -9.00
N PHE A 98 -3.08 12.60 -7.98
CA PHE A 98 -3.02 11.14 -8.14
C PHE A 98 -4.38 10.44 -8.14
N THR A 99 -5.48 11.19 -8.00
CA THR A 99 -6.83 10.64 -7.95
C THR A 99 -7.75 11.17 -9.06
N ARG A 100 -7.59 12.44 -9.47
CA ARG A 100 -8.49 13.12 -10.42
C ARG A 100 -7.77 13.83 -11.57
N GLU A 101 -6.60 14.41 -11.34
CA GLU A 101 -5.94 15.27 -12.35
C GLU A 101 -4.95 14.53 -13.26
N LEU A 102 -4.80 13.21 -13.11
CA LEU A 102 -4.01 12.40 -14.04
C LEU A 102 -4.51 12.60 -15.47
N PRO A 103 -3.61 12.82 -16.45
CA PRO A 103 -4.02 12.96 -17.84
C PRO A 103 -4.83 11.74 -18.29
N SER A 104 -5.97 11.96 -18.95
CA SER A 104 -6.87 10.89 -19.40
C SER A 104 -6.22 9.87 -20.37
N HIS A 105 -5.06 10.19 -20.92
CA HIS A 105 -4.24 9.34 -21.80
C HIS A 105 -2.99 8.78 -21.12
N SER A 106 -2.87 8.91 -19.80
CA SER A 106 -1.76 8.35 -19.06
C SER A 106 -1.99 6.85 -18.88
N ASP A 107 -1.08 6.03 -19.40
CA ASP A 107 -1.00 4.59 -19.10
C ASP A 107 -0.46 4.33 -17.67
N LEU A 108 -0.29 5.38 -16.87
CA LEU A 108 0.20 5.30 -15.50
C LEU A 108 -0.84 4.64 -14.59
N VAL A 109 -0.44 3.52 -14.01
CA VAL A 109 -1.21 2.83 -12.98
C VAL A 109 -0.64 3.17 -11.62
N ILE A 110 -1.51 3.45 -10.64
CA ILE A 110 -1.11 3.84 -9.29
C ILE A 110 -1.73 2.89 -8.27
N THR A 111 -0.94 2.41 -7.31
CA THR A 111 -1.45 1.73 -6.12
C THR A 111 -1.42 2.67 -4.92
N GLY A 112 -2.40 2.59 -4.04
CA GLY A 112 -2.55 3.50 -2.90
C GLY A 112 -3.82 3.21 -2.11
N CYS A 113 -4.17 4.09 -1.19
CA CYS A 113 -5.37 3.98 -0.35
C CYS A 113 -6.39 5.11 -0.55
N ALA A 114 -6.23 5.96 -1.57
CA ALA A 114 -7.04 7.15 -1.73
C ALA A 114 -8.36 6.96 -2.46
N ASP A 115 -8.43 5.99 -3.37
CA ASP A 115 -9.66 5.65 -4.08
C ASP A 115 -9.73 4.15 -4.39
N GLU A 116 -10.90 3.70 -4.83
CA GLU A 116 -11.15 2.30 -5.13
C GLU A 116 -10.20 1.75 -6.21
N ARG A 117 -9.84 2.55 -7.22
CA ARG A 117 -8.94 2.15 -8.32
C ARG A 117 -7.56 1.83 -7.77
N GLN A 118 -7.02 2.71 -6.93
CA GLN A 118 -5.74 2.52 -6.26
C GLN A 118 -5.74 1.29 -5.34
N ILE A 119 -6.83 1.09 -4.57
CA ILE A 119 -6.95 0.01 -3.61
C ILE A 119 -7.04 -1.36 -4.30
N LEU A 120 -7.87 -1.47 -5.34
CA LEU A 120 -8.02 -2.72 -6.09
C LEU A 120 -6.72 -3.09 -6.82
N GLU A 121 -6.01 -2.10 -7.38
CA GLU A 121 -4.71 -2.38 -7.99
C GLU A 121 -3.67 -2.80 -6.95
N ALA A 122 -3.71 -2.24 -5.74
CA ALA A 122 -2.83 -2.66 -4.64
C ALA A 122 -3.07 -4.13 -4.27
N LEU A 123 -4.33 -4.56 -4.15
CA LEU A 123 -4.68 -5.96 -3.89
C LEU A 123 -4.20 -6.88 -5.02
N ARG A 124 -4.29 -6.43 -6.28
CA ARG A 124 -3.83 -7.20 -7.44
C ARG A 124 -2.31 -7.36 -7.48
N ARG A 125 -1.55 -6.34 -7.09
CA ARG A 125 -0.08 -6.32 -7.19
C ARG A 125 0.65 -6.87 -5.98
N TYR A 126 0.02 -6.81 -4.80
CA TYR A 126 0.67 -7.16 -3.55
C TYR A 126 0.03 -8.35 -2.81
N PRO A 127 -0.35 -9.46 -3.47
CA PRO A 127 -1.04 -10.57 -2.81
C PRO A 127 -0.18 -11.22 -1.71
N ASP A 128 1.14 -11.20 -1.89
CA ASP A 128 2.10 -11.79 -0.95
C ASP A 128 2.61 -10.80 0.12
N ARG A 129 2.00 -9.61 0.25
CA ARG A 129 2.37 -8.56 1.22
C ARG A 129 1.24 -8.39 2.25
N PRO A 130 1.20 -9.18 3.33
CA PRO A 130 0.04 -9.27 4.23
C PRO A 130 -0.39 -7.92 4.81
N TYR A 131 0.56 -7.03 5.09
CA TYR A 131 0.27 -5.71 5.63
C TYR A 131 -0.44 -4.80 4.61
N TYR A 132 0.02 -4.81 3.36
CA TYR A 132 -0.64 -4.06 2.29
C TYR A 132 -2.02 -4.62 2.00
N VAL A 133 -2.16 -5.94 1.92
CA VAL A 133 -3.47 -6.59 1.75
C VAL A 133 -4.42 -6.17 2.88
N GLN A 134 -4.00 -6.29 4.14
CA GLN A 134 -4.82 -5.90 5.29
C GLN A 134 -5.25 -4.44 5.21
N LYS A 135 -4.34 -3.52 4.91
CA LYS A 135 -4.63 -2.09 4.78
C LYS A 135 -5.58 -1.80 3.61
N SER A 136 -5.33 -2.41 2.45
CA SER A 136 -6.20 -2.26 1.28
C SER A 136 -7.61 -2.77 1.56
N LEU A 137 -7.76 -3.91 2.22
CA LEU A 137 -9.08 -4.44 2.64
C LEU A 137 -9.79 -3.51 3.63
N TYR A 138 -9.06 -2.94 4.59
CA TYR A 138 -9.61 -1.96 5.53
C TYR A 138 -10.21 -0.76 4.79
N TYR A 139 -9.47 -0.15 3.87
CA TYR A 139 -9.96 0.99 3.09
C TYR A 139 -11.08 0.57 2.13
N LEU A 140 -10.96 -0.57 1.45
CA LEU A 140 -12.00 -1.10 0.56
C LEU A 140 -13.33 -1.27 1.29
N TYR A 141 -13.31 -1.82 2.51
CA TYR A 141 -14.51 -1.99 3.32
C TYR A 141 -15.19 -0.65 3.64
N GLN A 142 -14.41 0.41 3.93
CA GLN A 142 -14.98 1.74 4.15
C GLN A 142 -15.75 2.25 2.92
N TYR A 143 -15.28 1.94 1.71
CA TYR A 143 -16.00 2.24 0.48
C TYR A 143 -17.25 1.37 0.30
N THR A 144 -17.21 0.07 0.65
CA THR A 144 -18.39 -0.80 0.50
C THR A 144 -19.60 -0.32 1.31
N LEU A 145 -19.39 0.36 2.44
CA LEU A 145 -20.47 0.95 3.24
C LEU A 145 -21.22 2.07 2.51
N SER A 146 -20.63 2.65 1.48
CA SER A 146 -21.22 3.72 0.66
C SER A 146 -21.87 3.20 -0.62
N TYR A 147 -21.76 1.91 -0.94
CA TYR A 147 -22.32 1.36 -2.16
C TYR A 147 -23.84 1.20 -2.07
N SER A 148 -24.53 1.61 -3.13
CA SER A 148 -25.98 1.43 -3.26
C SER A 148 -26.38 -0.02 -3.56
N GLN A 149 -25.45 -0.82 -4.10
CA GLN A 149 -25.67 -2.24 -4.41
C GLN A 149 -24.42 -3.08 -4.11
N PRO A 150 -24.58 -4.37 -3.77
CA PRO A 150 -23.46 -5.29 -3.61
C PRO A 150 -22.65 -5.45 -4.91
N ARG A 151 -21.32 -5.30 -4.81
CA ARG A 151 -20.35 -5.47 -5.90
C ARG A 151 -19.68 -6.84 -5.79
N VAL A 152 -20.06 -7.79 -6.65
CA VAL A 152 -19.59 -9.20 -6.57
C VAL A 152 -18.08 -9.29 -6.71
N ASP A 153 -17.49 -8.49 -7.60
CA ASP A 153 -16.03 -8.39 -7.82
C ASP A 153 -15.28 -8.01 -6.53
N VAL A 154 -15.77 -6.99 -5.82
CA VAL A 154 -15.19 -6.50 -4.56
C VAL A 154 -15.36 -7.53 -3.43
N ILE A 155 -16.52 -8.16 -3.35
CA ILE A 155 -16.83 -9.18 -2.33
C ILE A 155 -15.94 -10.42 -2.53
N GLN A 156 -15.75 -10.89 -3.76
CA GLN A 156 -14.90 -12.03 -4.05
C GLN A 156 -13.44 -11.78 -3.68
N ILE A 157 -12.91 -10.61 -4.06
CA ILE A 157 -11.53 -10.21 -3.70
C ILE A 157 -11.38 -10.20 -2.18
N SER A 158 -12.24 -9.45 -1.48
CA SER A 158 -12.16 -9.34 -0.02
C SER A 158 -12.30 -10.68 0.70
N THR A 159 -13.16 -11.58 0.23
CA THR A 159 -13.33 -12.93 0.82
C THR A 159 -12.09 -13.79 0.62
N SER A 160 -11.50 -13.79 -0.59
CA SER A 160 -10.30 -14.57 -0.89
C SER A 160 -9.07 -14.11 -0.09
N GLU A 161 -8.88 -12.80 0.01
CA GLU A 161 -7.76 -12.19 0.74
C GLU A 161 -7.92 -12.34 2.25
N THR A 162 -9.13 -12.15 2.80
CA THR A 162 -9.40 -12.38 4.23
C THR A 162 -9.20 -13.83 4.63
N SER A 163 -9.67 -14.78 3.80
CA SER A 163 -9.46 -16.22 4.03
C SER A 163 -7.96 -16.56 4.05
N SER A 164 -7.19 -16.01 3.11
CA SER A 164 -5.74 -16.22 3.02
C SER A 164 -4.98 -15.63 4.21
N LEU A 165 -5.39 -14.45 4.70
CA LEU A 165 -4.82 -13.82 5.90
C LEU A 165 -5.10 -14.62 7.17
N GLY A 166 -6.32 -15.10 7.36
CA GLY A 166 -6.69 -15.80 8.58
C GLY A 166 -6.37 -17.30 8.61
N ALA A 167 -6.02 -17.91 7.48
CA ALA A 167 -5.46 -19.26 7.42
C ALA A 167 -4.09 -19.38 8.11
N LYS A 168 -3.45 -18.26 8.49
CA LYS A 168 -2.18 -18.24 9.21
C LYS A 168 -2.42 -18.26 10.74
N PRO A 169 -1.91 -19.26 11.48
CA PRO A 169 -2.16 -19.43 12.92
C PRO A 169 -1.81 -18.21 13.78
N GLU A 170 -0.73 -17.49 13.42
CA GLU A 170 -0.24 -16.33 14.17
C GLU A 170 -1.22 -15.14 14.17
N TYR A 171 -1.95 -14.93 13.08
CA TYR A 171 -2.96 -13.87 12.99
C TYR A 171 -4.24 -14.28 13.73
N MET A 172 -4.65 -15.55 13.62
CA MET A 172 -5.81 -16.10 14.35
C MET A 172 -5.65 -15.99 15.88
N GLU A 173 -4.52 -16.42 16.44
CA GLU A 173 -4.25 -16.34 17.88
C GLU A 173 -4.25 -14.90 18.41
N ARG A 174 -3.75 -13.95 17.61
CA ARG A 174 -3.71 -12.52 17.97
C ARG A 174 -5.07 -11.86 17.87
N LEU A 175 -5.89 -12.17 16.86
CA LEU A 175 -7.28 -11.70 16.76
C LEU A 175 -8.09 -12.17 17.99
N LEU A 176 -7.95 -13.44 18.38
CA LEU A 176 -8.57 -13.98 19.59
C LEU A 176 -8.09 -13.26 20.87
N ARG A 177 -6.81 -12.86 20.93
CA ARG A 177 -6.25 -12.11 22.05
C ARG A 177 -6.82 -10.69 22.16
N ILE A 178 -7.00 -10.00 21.03
CA ILE A 178 -7.61 -8.66 20.97
C ILE A 178 -9.07 -8.71 21.44
N VAL A 179 -9.85 -9.68 20.94
CA VAL A 179 -11.24 -9.88 21.39
C VAL A 179 -11.30 -10.16 22.89
N LYS A 180 -10.45 -11.05 23.41
CA LYS A 180 -10.38 -11.32 24.86
C LYS A 180 -10.05 -10.06 25.64
N SER A 181 -9.00 -9.33 25.25
CA SER A 181 -8.57 -8.11 25.95
C SER A 181 -9.66 -7.03 25.98
N LYS A 182 -10.37 -6.83 24.86
CA LYS A 182 -11.43 -5.82 24.75
C LYS A 182 -12.73 -6.22 25.46
N LEU A 183 -13.06 -7.52 25.47
CA LEU A 183 -14.12 -8.08 26.31
C LEU A 183 -13.87 -7.83 27.81
N TYR A 184 -12.62 -8.02 28.28
CA TYR A 184 -12.27 -7.71 29.68
C TYR A 184 -12.33 -6.22 30.02
N ALA A 185 -12.06 -5.35 29.04
CA ALA A 185 -12.13 -3.90 29.20
C ALA A 185 -13.56 -3.32 29.07
N GLY A 186 -14.53 -4.10 28.58
CA GLY A 186 -15.90 -3.63 28.33
C GLY A 186 -16.04 -2.64 27.16
N GLU A 187 -15.02 -2.53 26.30
CA GLU A 187 -15.00 -1.58 25.19
C GLU A 187 -15.38 -2.26 23.87
N VAL A 188 -16.53 -1.88 23.30
CA VAL A 188 -16.92 -2.28 21.94
C VAL A 188 -16.59 -1.16 20.97
N ASP A 189 -15.30 -0.96 20.74
CA ASP A 189 -14.81 0.00 19.77
C ASP A 189 -14.82 -0.58 18.33
N ILE A 190 -14.44 0.27 17.38
CA ILE A 190 -14.36 -0.07 15.96
C ILE A 190 -13.41 -1.27 15.75
N MET A 191 -12.32 -1.37 16.51
CA MET A 191 -11.34 -2.45 16.44
C MET A 191 -11.96 -3.80 16.84
N MET A 192 -12.79 -3.84 17.89
CA MET A 192 -13.47 -5.07 18.31
C MET A 192 -14.47 -5.56 17.25
N LYS A 193 -15.23 -4.65 16.61
CA LYS A 193 -16.16 -5.02 15.52
C LYS A 193 -15.41 -5.60 14.31
N PHE A 194 -14.30 -4.98 13.90
CA PHE A 194 -13.46 -5.51 12.81
C PHE A 194 -12.87 -6.87 13.15
N THR A 195 -12.37 -7.04 14.38
CA THR A 195 -11.76 -8.29 14.84
C THR A 195 -12.79 -9.42 14.85
N LEU A 196 -14.02 -9.16 15.29
CA LEU A 196 -15.11 -10.14 15.30
C LEU A 196 -15.58 -10.52 13.89
N SER A 197 -15.74 -9.55 12.98
CA SER A 197 -16.09 -9.85 11.57
C SER A 197 -15.02 -10.69 10.88
N ALA A 198 -13.73 -10.40 11.15
CA ALA A 198 -12.63 -11.22 10.63
C ALA A 198 -12.68 -12.65 11.21
N LEU A 199 -12.92 -12.82 12.52
CA LEU A 199 -13.06 -14.15 13.13
C LEU A 199 -14.24 -14.94 12.58
N TRP A 200 -15.39 -14.28 12.37
CA TRP A 200 -16.59 -14.90 11.81
C TRP A 200 -16.34 -15.45 10.39
N ASN A 201 -15.72 -14.64 9.53
CA ASN A 201 -15.41 -15.04 8.16
C ASN A 201 -14.35 -16.16 8.06
N LEU A 202 -13.59 -16.40 9.13
CA LEU A 202 -12.55 -17.44 9.18
C LEU A 202 -13.02 -18.76 9.80
N THR A 203 -14.21 -18.76 10.41
CA THR A 203 -14.78 -19.93 11.09
C THR A 203 -16.09 -20.42 10.44
N GLY A 204 -16.55 -19.73 9.40
CA GLY A 204 -17.73 -20.07 8.60
C GLY A 204 -17.42 -20.86 7.33
#